data_AF-A0A848XC61-F1
#
_entry.id   AF-A0A848XC61-F1
#
_cell.length_a   1.000
_cell.length_b   1.000
_cell.length_c   1.000
_cell.angle_alpha   90.00
_cell.angle_beta   90.00
_cell.angle_gamma   90.00
#
_symmetry.space_group_name_H-M   'P 1'
#
loop_
_entity.id
_entity.type
_entity.pdbx_description
1 polymer ?
#
loop_
_entity_poly.entity_id
_entity_poly.type
_entity_poly.pdbx_seq_one_letter_code
_entity_poly.pdbx_strand_id
1 'polypeptide(L)'
;MRPASEARPWLAQESWSNGSVTSEGHRQLFAHWFGAIVWNAMAVPIVLILVGEGGSDLVPFLRWVLAGFVALGVLILFNAVVYSARIARFRNLRLELDPFPGCIGGHVGGAVEIPVRPDDQTRVRATLHCIRSYIHGSGENRSRRDDVVWSAEVAPEVARSASGSRLRFGFDVPDVEQPTSEEREGDHHYWAIHLAAELPGADLDQTFVVPVYRIDPPLEASHPFIPPPDDPRELSRHGIDVEPTARGVRIVYRRGRFGGAPFGLIPFGALFVASGGFVFSQTTGAFGLGIGTAFGGIFLVAFSLVGLLLLAVGISMLVSSMTVEIQGGIVRSRRSWIFFSSTQEVPVRDLERIDAKVTMQSGQGSGARTGYTLRGTTLNGDRIPLGDGIRGAYLVDRVAAVLEAATGLRVESGVRRRLGGPPGESLEASSHEE
;
A
#
# COMPACT_ATOMS: atom_id res chain seq x y z
N MET A 1 10.98 -14.86 -41.84
CA MET A 1 11.76 -14.56 -40.62
C MET A 1 11.31 -13.20 -40.13
N ARG A 2 10.62 -13.13 -38.98
CA ARG A 2 10.32 -11.85 -38.31
C ARG A 2 11.64 -11.27 -37.78
N PRO A 3 11.89 -9.95 -37.84
CA PRO A 3 13.13 -9.35 -37.35
C PRO A 3 13.33 -9.67 -35.86
N ALA A 4 14.57 -9.85 -35.42
CA ALA A 4 14.92 -10.26 -34.06
C ALA A 4 14.36 -9.31 -32.96
N SER A 5 14.05 -8.06 -33.31
CA SER A 5 13.39 -7.08 -32.45
C SER A 5 11.93 -7.41 -32.14
N GLU A 6 11.19 -8.09 -33.04
CA GLU A 6 9.81 -8.53 -32.79
C GLU A 6 9.76 -9.77 -31.87
N ALA A 7 10.80 -10.60 -31.89
CA ALA A 7 10.87 -11.81 -31.07
C ALA A 7 11.31 -11.55 -29.62
N ARG A 8 12.00 -10.43 -29.36
CA ARG A 8 12.51 -10.04 -28.04
C ARG A 8 12.33 -8.54 -27.80
N PRO A 9 11.08 -8.05 -27.67
CA PRO A 9 10.77 -6.62 -27.59
C PRO A 9 11.46 -5.92 -26.41
N TRP A 10 11.74 -6.65 -25.31
CA TRP A 10 12.44 -6.10 -24.15
C TRP A 10 13.91 -5.72 -24.41
N LEU A 11 14.57 -6.30 -25.41
CA LEU A 11 15.94 -5.92 -25.78
C LEU A 11 16.01 -4.58 -26.53
N ALA A 12 14.88 -4.13 -27.09
CA ALA A 12 14.80 -2.83 -27.75
C ALA A 12 14.76 -1.66 -26.76
N GLN A 13 14.42 -1.92 -25.48
CA GLN A 13 14.42 -0.90 -24.45
C GLN A 13 15.81 -0.80 -23.81
N GLU A 14 16.45 0.35 -23.96
CA GLU A 14 17.82 0.61 -23.48
C GLU A 14 17.95 0.35 -21.97
N SER A 15 16.91 0.67 -21.19
CA SER A 15 16.84 0.45 -19.74
C SER A 15 16.88 -1.02 -19.31
N TRP A 16 16.64 -1.95 -20.23
CA TRP A 16 16.59 -3.40 -19.97
C TRP A 16 17.68 -4.18 -20.71
N SER A 17 18.33 -3.58 -21.70
CA SER A 17 19.23 -4.22 -22.67
C SER A 17 20.29 -5.17 -22.09
N ASN A 18 20.76 -4.94 -20.86
CA ASN A 18 21.81 -5.75 -20.21
C ASN A 18 21.31 -6.65 -19.07
N GLY A 19 20.00 -6.86 -18.93
CA GLY A 19 19.43 -7.68 -17.84
C GLY A 19 19.57 -7.05 -16.44
N SER A 20 20.07 -5.81 -16.36
CA SER A 20 20.15 -5.03 -15.13
C SER A 20 19.25 -3.80 -15.19
N VAL A 21 18.47 -3.57 -14.14
CA VAL A 21 17.52 -2.46 -14.04
C VAL A 21 17.97 -1.51 -12.93
N THR A 22 17.99 -0.22 -13.20
CA THR A 22 18.23 0.83 -12.19
C THR A 22 16.92 1.27 -11.54
N SER A 23 16.97 1.74 -10.30
CA SER A 23 15.77 2.25 -9.64
C SER A 23 15.20 3.49 -10.34
N GLU A 24 13.87 3.67 -10.28
CA GLU A 24 13.20 4.82 -10.91
C GLU A 24 13.62 6.16 -10.28
N GLY A 25 13.79 7.16 -11.15
CA GLY A 25 14.24 8.50 -10.77
C GLY A 25 13.30 9.23 -9.80
N HIS A 26 13.89 9.83 -8.77
CA HIS A 26 13.18 10.44 -7.65
C HIS A 26 12.66 11.86 -7.96
N ARG A 27 11.75 12.01 -8.94
CA ARG A 27 11.12 13.32 -9.26
C ARG A 27 10.45 13.96 -8.02
N GLN A 28 10.06 13.13 -7.06
CA GLN A 28 9.51 13.57 -5.77
C GLN A 28 10.52 14.36 -4.93
N LEU A 29 11.84 14.20 -5.13
CA LEU A 29 12.86 14.97 -4.39
C LEU A 29 12.71 16.47 -4.64
N PHE A 30 12.49 16.85 -5.90
CA PHE A 30 12.25 18.23 -6.26
C PHE A 30 11.00 18.77 -5.57
N ALA A 31 9.91 18.00 -5.54
CA ALA A 31 8.67 18.42 -4.88
C ALA A 31 8.84 18.63 -3.36
N HIS A 32 9.59 17.76 -2.68
CA HIS A 32 9.87 17.91 -1.24
C HIS A 32 10.71 19.16 -0.95
N TRP A 33 11.79 19.40 -1.72
CA TRP A 33 12.61 20.60 -1.56
C TRP A 33 11.87 21.87 -1.94
N PHE A 34 11.14 21.87 -3.05
CA PHE A 34 10.33 23.01 -3.48
C PHE A 34 9.28 23.37 -2.41
N GLY A 35 8.53 22.39 -1.91
CA GLY A 35 7.57 22.58 -0.83
C GLY A 35 8.21 23.12 0.45
N ALA A 36 9.37 22.57 0.84
CA ALA A 36 10.12 23.04 2.01
C ALA A 36 10.58 24.50 1.85
N ILE A 37 11.19 24.84 0.71
CA ILE A 37 11.71 26.18 0.45
C ILE A 37 10.59 27.20 0.39
N VAL A 38 9.55 26.95 -0.41
CA VAL A 38 8.42 27.88 -0.57
C VAL A 38 7.70 28.11 0.75
N TRP A 39 7.41 27.03 1.50
CA TRP A 39 6.74 27.16 2.79
C TRP A 39 7.57 27.98 3.77
N ASN A 40 8.87 27.68 3.92
CA ASN A 40 9.72 28.40 4.86
C ASN A 40 10.00 29.85 4.42
N ALA A 41 10.11 30.11 3.11
CA ALA A 41 10.26 31.47 2.57
C ALA A 41 9.03 32.35 2.85
N MET A 42 7.83 31.77 2.93
CA MET A 42 6.62 32.49 3.34
C MET A 42 6.51 32.58 4.87
N ALA A 43 6.77 31.48 5.58
CA ALA A 43 6.56 31.37 7.03
C ALA A 43 7.50 32.27 7.85
N VAL A 44 8.79 32.25 7.53
CA VAL A 44 9.81 32.90 8.36
C VAL A 44 9.62 34.41 8.40
N PRO A 45 9.44 35.15 7.28
CA PRO A 45 9.24 36.59 7.32
C PRO A 45 7.97 36.99 8.08
N ILE A 46 6.86 36.26 7.89
CA ILE A 46 5.59 36.52 8.59
C ILE A 46 5.77 36.42 10.10
N VAL A 47 6.45 35.37 10.56
CA VAL A 47 6.72 35.17 11.99
C VAL A 47 7.66 36.24 12.52
N LEU A 48 8.73 36.59 11.78
CA LEU A 48 9.67 37.63 12.20
C LEU A 48 9.01 39.01 12.31
N ILE A 49 8.15 39.39 11.36
CA ILE A 49 7.41 40.66 11.39
C ILE A 49 6.44 40.67 12.58
N LEU A 50 5.60 39.65 12.72
CA LEU A 50 4.56 39.62 13.76
C LEU A 50 5.14 39.53 15.18
N VAL A 51 6.26 38.81 15.37
CA VAL A 51 6.95 38.74 16.66
C VAL A 51 7.77 40.01 16.91
N GLY A 52 8.40 40.57 15.88
CA GLY A 52 9.26 41.76 15.96
C GLY A 52 8.51 43.07 16.22
N GLU A 53 7.30 43.23 15.67
CA GLU A 53 6.52 44.48 15.78
C GLU A 53 5.61 44.56 17.03
N GLY A 54 5.51 43.49 17.83
CA GLY A 54 4.59 43.50 18.98
C GLY A 54 4.37 42.14 19.63
N GLY A 55 5.39 41.29 19.71
CA GLY A 55 5.25 39.91 20.18
C GLY A 55 4.54 39.76 21.54
N SER A 56 4.65 40.77 22.43
CA SER A 56 3.98 40.84 23.74
C SER A 56 2.46 41.06 23.66
N ASP A 57 1.98 41.71 22.61
CA ASP A 57 0.58 42.13 22.42
C ASP A 57 -0.20 41.14 21.54
N LEU A 58 0.49 40.20 20.90
CA LEU A 58 -0.13 39.06 20.24
C LEU A 58 -0.97 38.26 21.25
N VAL A 59 -2.26 38.10 20.94
CA VAL A 59 -3.15 37.22 21.71
C VAL A 59 -2.53 35.81 21.81
N PRO A 60 -2.60 35.14 22.98
CA PRO A 60 -1.91 33.86 23.20
C PRO A 60 -2.19 32.79 22.14
N PHE A 61 -3.41 32.77 21.59
CA PHE A 61 -3.80 31.88 20.50
C PHE A 61 -2.94 32.09 19.23
N LEU A 62 -2.71 33.35 18.82
CA LEU A 62 -1.98 33.66 17.60
C LEU A 62 -0.50 33.23 17.70
N ARG A 63 0.08 33.28 18.91
CA ARG A 63 1.42 32.73 19.18
C ARG A 63 1.48 31.23 18.92
N TRP A 64 0.48 30.46 19.37
CA TRP A 64 0.42 29.03 19.11
C TRP A 64 0.22 28.70 17.63
N VAL A 65 -0.58 29.49 16.90
CA VAL A 65 -0.74 29.33 15.46
C VAL A 65 0.59 29.57 14.73
N LEU A 66 1.30 30.66 15.07
CA LEU A 66 2.61 30.96 14.47
C LEU A 66 3.65 29.88 14.80
N ALA A 67 3.69 29.41 16.04
CA ALA A 67 4.56 28.30 16.45
C ALA A 67 4.23 27.01 15.66
N GLY A 68 2.95 26.70 15.46
CA GLY A 68 2.51 25.58 14.63
C GLY A 68 2.91 25.73 13.16
N PHE A 69 2.82 26.95 12.61
CA PHE A 69 3.20 27.25 11.23
C PHE A 69 4.70 27.05 10.99
N VAL A 70 5.55 27.47 11.95
CA VAL A 70 7.00 27.22 11.95
C VAL A 70 7.30 25.74 12.14
N ALA A 71 6.64 25.08 13.10
CA ALA A 71 6.83 23.65 13.34
C ALA A 71 6.49 22.81 12.09
N LEU A 72 5.44 23.18 11.36
CA LEU A 72 5.10 22.55 10.08
C LEU A 72 6.20 22.81 9.03
N GLY A 73 6.76 24.02 8.96
CA GLY A 73 7.88 24.33 8.07
C GLY A 73 9.13 23.50 8.36
N VAL A 74 9.46 23.32 9.65
CA VAL A 74 10.55 22.45 10.11
C VAL A 74 10.26 20.99 9.78
N LEU A 75 9.02 20.52 9.96
CA LEU A 75 8.62 19.15 9.62
C LEU A 75 8.76 18.87 8.11
N ILE A 76 8.32 19.79 7.25
CA ILE A 76 8.45 19.65 5.79
C ILE A 76 9.94 19.63 5.40
N LEU A 77 10.76 20.52 5.97
CA LEU A 77 12.19 20.55 5.74
C LEU A 77 12.89 19.26 6.21
N PHE A 78 12.55 18.77 7.40
CA PHE A 78 13.06 17.50 7.93
C PHE A 78 12.75 16.34 6.97
N ASN A 79 11.51 16.24 6.48
CA ASN A 79 11.14 15.22 5.48
C ASN A 79 11.95 15.34 4.19
N ALA A 80 12.21 16.56 3.69
CA ALA A 80 13.06 16.78 2.51
C ALA A 80 14.51 16.30 2.73
N VAL A 81 15.08 16.56 3.92
CA VAL A 81 16.42 16.09 4.30
C VAL A 81 16.46 14.56 4.42
N VAL A 82 15.49 13.95 5.10
CA VAL A 82 15.38 12.48 5.23
C VAL A 82 15.26 11.82 3.85
N TYR A 83 14.40 12.36 2.98
CA TYR A 83 14.24 11.86 1.62
C TYR A 83 15.53 12.00 0.78
N SER A 84 16.26 13.10 0.96
CA SER A 84 17.57 13.30 0.32
C SER A 84 18.62 12.29 0.79
N ALA A 85 18.68 12.02 2.09
CA ALA A 85 19.59 11.04 2.67
C ALA A 85 19.29 9.62 2.15
N ARG A 86 18.01 9.27 2.01
CA ARG A 86 17.57 8.01 1.40
C ARG A 86 18.08 7.85 -0.03
N ILE A 87 17.90 8.89 -0.86
CA ILE A 87 18.37 8.86 -2.25
C ILE A 87 19.89 8.76 -2.29
N ALA A 88 20.60 9.57 -1.50
CA ALA A 88 22.06 9.54 -1.47
C ALA A 88 22.60 8.14 -1.11
N ARG A 89 21.93 7.43 -0.20
CA ARG A 89 22.31 6.09 0.25
C ARG A 89 22.03 4.98 -0.78
N PHE A 90 20.97 5.10 -1.59
CA PHE A 90 20.49 4.04 -2.49
C PHE A 90 20.41 4.43 -3.98
N ARG A 91 21.04 5.53 -4.39
CA ARG A 91 20.90 6.12 -5.74
C ARG A 91 21.21 5.17 -6.90
N ASN A 92 22.14 4.25 -6.70
CA ASN A 92 22.74 3.45 -7.77
C ASN A 92 22.48 1.95 -7.59
N LEU A 93 21.40 1.57 -6.89
CA LEU A 93 21.06 0.17 -6.79
C LEU A 93 20.75 -0.39 -8.18
N ARG A 94 21.29 -1.57 -8.46
CA ARG A 94 21.06 -2.33 -9.67
C ARG A 94 20.38 -3.64 -9.30
N LEU A 95 19.29 -3.93 -9.98
CA LEU A 95 18.63 -5.21 -9.95
C LEU A 95 19.15 -6.05 -11.10
N GLU A 96 19.78 -7.18 -10.79
CA GLU A 96 20.15 -8.21 -11.74
C GLU A 96 19.01 -9.21 -11.84
N LEU A 97 18.38 -9.32 -13.00
CA LEU A 97 17.20 -10.18 -13.19
C LEU A 97 17.62 -11.64 -13.45
N ASP A 98 16.91 -12.57 -12.78
CA ASP A 98 17.05 -14.02 -12.96
C ASP A 98 15.67 -14.66 -12.72
N PRO A 99 14.95 -15.11 -13.76
CA PRO A 99 15.31 -15.08 -15.18
C PRO A 99 15.18 -13.69 -15.82
N PHE A 100 15.79 -13.49 -16.99
CA PHE A 100 15.65 -12.28 -17.81
C PHE A 100 15.11 -12.61 -19.21
N PRO A 101 13.94 -12.07 -19.61
CA PRO A 101 13.00 -11.30 -18.81
C PRO A 101 12.31 -12.18 -17.76
N GLY A 102 11.55 -11.56 -16.86
CA GLY A 102 10.63 -12.31 -16.00
C GLY A 102 9.52 -12.97 -16.84
N CYS A 103 8.98 -14.10 -16.37
CA CYS A 103 8.01 -14.88 -17.13
C CYS A 103 6.65 -15.01 -16.42
N ILE A 104 5.57 -14.73 -17.16
CA ILE A 104 4.19 -15.06 -16.75
C ILE A 104 4.03 -16.59 -16.85
N GLY A 105 3.43 -17.22 -15.83
CA GLY A 105 3.38 -18.68 -15.72
C GLY A 105 4.69 -19.32 -15.27
N GLY A 106 5.73 -18.52 -14.98
CA GLY A 106 7.03 -18.97 -14.51
C GLY A 106 7.54 -18.05 -13.39
N HIS A 107 8.85 -17.78 -13.40
CA HIS A 107 9.50 -17.01 -12.36
C HIS A 107 9.77 -15.55 -12.79
N VAL A 108 9.64 -14.64 -11.83
CA VAL A 108 10.15 -13.26 -11.90
C VAL A 108 11.00 -13.03 -10.68
N GLY A 109 12.26 -12.62 -10.82
CA GLY A 109 13.14 -12.50 -9.67
C GLY A 109 14.49 -11.92 -10.01
N GLY A 110 15.37 -11.91 -9.02
CA GLY A 110 16.71 -11.39 -9.19
C GLY A 110 17.46 -11.15 -7.90
N ALA A 111 18.53 -10.37 -8.02
CA ALA A 111 19.35 -9.97 -6.90
C ALA A 111 19.67 -8.47 -6.92
N VAL A 112 19.75 -7.86 -5.73
CA VAL A 112 20.16 -6.47 -5.53
C VAL A 112 21.27 -6.41 -4.49
N GLU A 113 22.36 -5.71 -4.81
CA GLU A 113 23.39 -5.38 -3.82
C GLU A 113 23.06 -4.09 -3.10
N ILE A 114 22.96 -4.13 -1.77
CA ILE A 114 22.75 -2.96 -0.92
C ILE A 114 24.00 -2.64 -0.10
N PRO A 115 24.32 -1.34 0.11
CA PRO A 115 25.55 -0.91 0.78
C PRO A 115 25.52 -1.08 2.31
N VAL A 116 24.51 -1.78 2.84
CA VAL A 116 24.27 -1.93 4.28
C VAL A 116 23.86 -3.36 4.58
N ARG A 117 24.26 -3.83 5.76
CA ARG A 117 23.83 -5.10 6.32
C ARG A 117 22.60 -4.87 7.19
N PRO A 118 21.43 -5.41 6.80
CA PRO A 118 20.29 -5.50 7.70
C PRO A 118 20.71 -6.30 8.94
N ASP A 119 20.25 -5.89 10.11
CA ASP A 119 20.40 -6.70 11.32
C ASP A 119 19.45 -7.91 11.25
N ASP A 120 19.65 -8.92 12.08
CA ASP A 120 18.83 -10.15 12.05
C ASP A 120 17.35 -9.87 12.35
N GLN A 121 17.06 -8.75 13.04
CA GLN A 121 15.70 -8.29 13.34
C GLN A 121 15.09 -7.46 12.20
N THR A 122 15.90 -6.98 11.27
CA THR A 122 15.48 -6.10 10.19
C THR A 122 14.78 -6.90 9.09
N ARG A 123 13.49 -6.64 8.88
CA ARG A 123 12.72 -7.29 7.81
C ARG A 123 12.85 -6.52 6.51
N VAL A 124 13.43 -7.19 5.51
CA VAL A 124 13.44 -6.74 4.13
C VAL A 124 12.24 -7.36 3.41
N ARG A 125 11.54 -6.56 2.60
CA ARG A 125 10.41 -7.00 1.77
C ARG A 125 10.67 -6.70 0.32
N ALA A 126 10.36 -7.67 -0.54
CA ALA A 126 10.28 -7.50 -1.97
C ALA A 126 8.84 -7.72 -2.41
N THR A 127 8.28 -6.74 -3.11
CA THR A 127 6.91 -6.79 -3.61
C THR A 127 6.92 -6.63 -5.12
N LEU A 128 6.38 -7.61 -5.85
CA LEU A 128 6.12 -7.49 -7.28
C LEU A 128 4.72 -6.91 -7.47
N HIS A 129 4.61 -5.92 -8.34
CA HIS A 129 3.35 -5.27 -8.73
C HIS A 129 3.16 -5.36 -10.24
N CYS A 130 1.95 -5.70 -10.67
CA CYS A 130 1.43 -5.43 -12.01
C CYS A 130 0.51 -4.21 -11.92
N ILE A 131 0.84 -3.14 -12.63
CA ILE A 131 0.18 -1.85 -12.51
C ILE A 131 -0.38 -1.45 -13.87
N ARG A 132 -1.66 -1.08 -13.90
CA ARG A 132 -2.28 -0.42 -15.05
C ARG A 132 -2.18 1.08 -14.89
N SER A 133 -1.50 1.74 -15.81
CA SER A 133 -1.41 3.20 -15.86
C SER A 133 -2.31 3.71 -16.97
N TYR A 134 -3.28 4.56 -16.64
CA TYR A 134 -4.24 5.12 -17.59
C TYR A 134 -4.45 6.62 -17.37
N ILE A 135 -4.90 7.32 -18.41
CA ILE A 135 -5.23 8.73 -18.33
C ILE A 135 -6.72 8.86 -18.02
N HIS A 136 -7.04 9.59 -16.95
CA HIS A 136 -8.40 9.92 -16.56
C HIS A 136 -8.65 11.42 -16.71
N GLY A 137 -9.78 11.77 -17.33
CA GLY A 137 -10.20 13.16 -17.59
C GLY A 137 -10.19 13.52 -19.08
N SER A 138 -10.71 14.71 -19.40
CA SER A 138 -10.75 15.27 -20.76
C SER A 138 -10.17 16.68 -20.76
N GLY A 139 -9.54 17.09 -21.86
CA GLY A 139 -8.92 18.41 -22.02
C GLY A 139 -7.71 18.65 -21.13
N GLU A 140 -7.62 19.84 -20.52
CA GLU A 140 -6.50 20.27 -19.66
C GLU A 140 -6.47 19.56 -18.30
N ASN A 141 -7.56 18.88 -17.90
CA ASN A 141 -7.65 18.13 -16.65
C ASN A 141 -7.28 16.65 -16.79
N ARG A 142 -6.41 16.31 -17.75
CA ARG A 142 -5.90 14.94 -17.89
C ARG A 142 -4.94 14.63 -16.74
N SER A 143 -5.27 13.60 -15.96
CA SER A 143 -4.42 13.11 -14.87
C SER A 143 -4.13 11.63 -15.08
N ARG A 144 -2.86 11.24 -14.92
CA ARG A 144 -2.47 9.82 -14.97
C ARG A 144 -2.82 9.15 -13.65
N ARG A 145 -3.53 8.03 -13.71
CA ARG A 145 -3.87 7.16 -12.58
C ARG A 145 -3.20 5.82 -12.75
N ASP A 146 -2.73 5.28 -11.63
CA ASP A 146 -2.10 3.97 -11.56
C ASP A 146 -2.95 3.08 -10.63
N ASP A 147 -3.38 1.94 -11.15
CA ASP A 147 -4.17 0.94 -10.42
C ASP A 147 -3.38 -0.36 -10.32
N VAL A 148 -3.24 -0.90 -9.10
CA VAL A 148 -2.52 -2.16 -8.87
C VAL A 148 -3.46 -3.31 -9.21
N VAL A 149 -3.19 -3.97 -10.34
CA VAL A 149 -4.01 -5.08 -10.86
C VAL A 149 -3.66 -6.39 -10.15
N TRP A 150 -2.38 -6.60 -9.86
CA TRP A 150 -1.88 -7.80 -9.19
C TRP A 150 -0.66 -7.45 -8.34
N SER A 151 -0.44 -8.17 -7.24
CA SER A 151 0.76 -8.02 -6.43
C SER A 151 1.08 -9.28 -5.63
N ALA A 152 2.37 -9.61 -5.52
CA ALA A 152 2.88 -10.63 -4.60
C ALA A 152 4.02 -10.07 -3.76
N GLU A 153 4.18 -10.56 -2.55
CA GLU A 153 5.21 -10.10 -1.62
C GLU A 153 5.96 -11.29 -1.03
N VAL A 154 7.29 -11.21 -1.03
CA VAL A 154 8.20 -12.20 -0.49
C VAL A 154 9.26 -11.53 0.37
N ALA A 155 9.79 -12.25 1.35
CA ALA A 155 10.95 -11.81 2.11
C ALA A 155 12.23 -12.30 1.40
N PRO A 156 13.16 -11.41 1.02
CA PRO A 156 14.39 -11.82 0.34
C PRO A 156 15.32 -12.62 1.24
N GLU A 157 16.07 -13.53 0.63
CA GLU A 157 17.27 -14.11 1.23
C GLU A 157 18.36 -13.02 1.31
N VAL A 158 18.97 -12.88 2.49
CA VAL A 158 20.02 -11.90 2.74
C VAL A 158 21.36 -12.61 2.84
N ALA A 159 22.21 -12.44 1.83
CA ALA A 159 23.57 -12.95 1.81
C ALA A 159 24.59 -11.81 2.03
N ARG A 160 25.79 -12.15 2.53
CA ARG A 160 26.88 -11.17 2.63
C ARG A 160 27.46 -10.88 1.24
N SER A 161 27.76 -9.61 0.96
CA SER A 161 28.53 -9.20 -0.22
C SER A 161 29.71 -8.30 0.19
N ALA A 162 30.67 -8.12 -0.71
CA ALA A 162 31.82 -7.24 -0.52
C ALA A 162 31.40 -5.78 -0.30
N SER A 163 30.31 -5.36 -0.95
CA SER A 163 29.73 -4.01 -0.88
C SER A 163 28.75 -3.82 0.29
N GLY A 164 28.40 -4.88 1.02
CA GLY A 164 27.40 -4.84 2.09
C GLY A 164 26.64 -6.16 2.20
N SER A 165 25.44 -6.21 1.61
CA SER A 165 24.60 -7.40 1.52
C SER A 165 24.02 -7.57 0.12
N ARG A 166 23.80 -8.81 -0.30
CA ARG A 166 23.08 -9.18 -1.51
C ARG A 166 21.72 -9.74 -1.14
N LEU A 167 20.67 -9.07 -1.59
CA LEU A 167 19.28 -9.51 -1.42
C LEU A 167 18.91 -10.36 -2.63
N ARG A 168 18.41 -11.57 -2.43
CA ARG A 168 17.91 -12.46 -3.49
C ARG A 168 16.44 -12.78 -3.26
N PHE A 169 15.64 -12.69 -4.30
CA PHE A 169 14.20 -12.93 -4.20
C PHE A 169 13.63 -13.34 -5.55
N GLY A 170 12.50 -14.04 -5.50
CA GLY A 170 11.73 -14.34 -6.69
C GLY A 170 10.29 -14.66 -6.36
N PHE A 171 9.48 -14.62 -7.41
CA PHE A 171 8.05 -14.68 -7.38
C PHE A 171 7.57 -15.71 -8.41
N ASP A 172 6.62 -16.53 -7.99
CA ASP A 172 5.86 -17.39 -8.89
C ASP A 172 4.71 -16.57 -9.46
N VAL A 173 4.76 -16.29 -10.77
CA VAL A 173 3.67 -15.57 -11.43
C VAL A 173 2.72 -16.60 -12.02
N PRO A 174 1.44 -16.65 -11.60
CA PRO A 174 0.50 -17.63 -12.11
C PRO A 174 0.33 -17.52 -13.63
N ASP A 175 -0.02 -18.63 -14.27
CA ASP A 175 -0.30 -18.66 -15.71
C ASP A 175 -1.78 -18.33 -16.00
N VAL A 176 -2.24 -17.16 -15.56
CA VAL A 176 -3.61 -16.71 -15.80
C VAL A 176 -3.57 -15.43 -16.65
N GLU A 177 -4.69 -14.76 -16.89
CA GLU A 177 -4.81 -13.57 -17.77
C GLU A 177 -4.03 -12.33 -17.26
N GLN A 178 -2.80 -12.49 -16.77
CA GLN A 178 -1.91 -11.39 -16.46
C GLN A 178 -1.40 -10.73 -17.76
N PRO A 179 -1.40 -9.38 -17.81
CA PRO A 179 -0.92 -8.65 -18.96
C PRO A 179 0.62 -8.70 -19.05
N THR A 180 1.13 -8.75 -20.28
CA THR A 180 2.55 -8.57 -20.55
C THR A 180 2.97 -7.13 -20.28
N SER A 181 4.28 -6.90 -20.15
CA SER A 181 4.80 -5.53 -20.07
C SER A 181 4.61 -4.80 -21.39
N GLU A 182 3.94 -3.66 -21.33
CA GLU A 182 3.64 -2.78 -22.48
C GLU A 182 4.52 -1.52 -22.44
N GLU A 183 4.65 -0.86 -23.60
CA GLU A 183 5.33 0.42 -23.68
C GLU A 183 4.52 1.51 -22.95
N ARG A 184 5.20 2.52 -22.40
CA ARG A 184 4.61 3.50 -21.47
C ARG A 184 3.79 4.60 -22.15
N GLU A 185 2.94 4.23 -23.09
CA GLU A 185 2.06 5.12 -23.85
C GLU A 185 0.59 4.89 -23.50
N GLY A 186 -0.18 5.97 -23.36
CA GLY A 186 -1.63 5.87 -23.11
C GLY A 186 -2.01 5.02 -21.89
N ASP A 187 -2.92 4.07 -22.12
CA ASP A 187 -3.36 3.06 -21.16
C ASP A 187 -2.53 1.78 -21.36
N HIS A 188 -1.70 1.44 -20.37
CA HIS A 188 -0.74 0.35 -20.48
C HIS A 188 -0.50 -0.34 -19.14
N HIS A 189 0.01 -1.56 -19.21
CA HIS A 189 0.43 -2.34 -18.04
C HIS A 189 1.95 -2.40 -17.94
N TYR A 190 2.46 -2.20 -16.72
CA TYR A 190 3.88 -2.37 -16.44
C TYR A 190 4.08 -3.11 -15.12
N TRP A 191 5.22 -3.79 -15.03
CA TRP A 191 5.60 -4.56 -13.87
C TRP A 191 6.71 -3.86 -13.11
N ALA A 192 6.63 -3.88 -11.78
CA ALA A 192 7.62 -3.25 -10.93
C ALA A 192 7.88 -4.05 -9.67
N ILE A 193 9.15 -4.14 -9.29
CA ILE A 193 9.62 -4.73 -8.04
C ILE A 193 9.94 -3.60 -7.07
N HIS A 194 9.24 -3.57 -5.96
CA HIS A 194 9.44 -2.64 -4.85
C HIS A 194 10.22 -3.33 -3.73
N LEU A 195 11.37 -2.78 -3.36
CA LEU A 195 12.18 -3.21 -2.23
C LEU A 195 12.04 -2.22 -1.07
N ALA A 196 11.64 -2.71 0.10
CA ALA A 196 11.43 -1.90 1.29
C ALA A 196 12.00 -2.55 2.56
N ALA A 197 12.71 -1.78 3.38
CA ALA A 197 13.18 -2.19 4.71
C ALA A 197 13.40 -0.97 5.62
N GLU A 198 13.03 -1.09 6.90
CA GLU A 198 13.35 -0.08 7.93
C GLU A 198 14.79 -0.29 8.40
N LEU A 199 15.69 0.61 8.00
CA LEU A 199 17.13 0.48 8.25
C LEU A 199 17.60 1.60 9.18
N PRO A 200 18.57 1.36 10.07
CA PRO A 200 19.18 2.43 10.85
C PRO A 200 19.67 3.57 9.94
N GLY A 201 19.24 4.80 10.23
CA GLY A 201 19.52 5.99 9.44
C GLY A 201 18.44 6.26 8.38
N ALA A 202 18.61 5.71 7.18
CA ALA A 202 17.66 5.91 6.08
C ALA A 202 17.14 4.56 5.57
N ASP A 203 15.82 4.44 5.50
CA ASP A 203 15.12 3.25 5.05
C ASP A 203 15.44 2.89 3.59
N LEU A 204 15.47 1.60 3.30
CA LEU A 204 15.45 1.10 1.93
C LEU A 204 14.01 1.26 1.41
N ASP A 205 13.86 1.96 0.30
CA ASP A 205 12.58 2.17 -0.39
C ASP A 205 12.91 2.50 -1.86
N GLN A 206 12.96 1.46 -2.70
CA GLN A 206 13.46 1.53 -4.07
C GLN A 206 12.60 0.68 -4.99
N THR A 207 12.33 1.20 -6.19
CA THR A 207 11.47 0.53 -7.15
C THR A 207 12.16 0.33 -8.49
N PHE A 208 12.05 -0.86 -9.05
CA PHE A 208 12.66 -1.29 -10.31
C PHE A 208 11.57 -1.71 -11.29
N VAL A 209 11.57 -1.15 -12.50
CA VAL A 209 10.61 -1.51 -13.54
C VAL A 209 11.18 -2.64 -14.36
N VAL A 210 10.51 -3.78 -14.33
CA VAL A 210 11.06 -5.03 -14.85
C VAL A 210 10.28 -5.50 -16.08
N PRO A 211 10.97 -6.05 -17.10
CA PRO A 211 10.29 -6.69 -18.22
C PRO A 211 9.74 -8.03 -17.76
N VAL A 212 8.41 -8.18 -17.85
CA VAL A 212 7.69 -9.44 -17.62
C VAL A 212 6.89 -9.77 -18.87
N TYR A 213 7.15 -10.95 -19.43
CA TYR A 213 6.57 -11.41 -20.69
C TYR A 213 6.04 -12.84 -20.57
N ARG A 214 5.10 -13.19 -21.45
CA ARG A 214 4.69 -14.58 -21.63
C ARG A 214 5.65 -15.25 -22.61
N ILE A 215 6.35 -16.29 -22.14
CA ILE A 215 7.33 -17.05 -22.93
C ILE A 215 6.96 -18.54 -22.80
N ASP A 216 7.05 -19.26 -23.91
CA ASP A 216 6.77 -20.69 -23.98
C ASP A 216 8.03 -21.44 -24.47
N PRO A 217 8.59 -22.38 -23.67
CA PRO A 217 8.17 -22.75 -22.32
C PRO A 217 8.43 -21.64 -21.28
N PRO A 218 7.69 -21.61 -20.16
CA PRO A 218 7.91 -20.64 -19.09
C PRO A 218 9.35 -20.66 -18.59
N LEU A 219 9.93 -19.46 -18.38
CA LEU A 219 11.28 -19.35 -17.84
C LEU A 219 11.27 -19.56 -16.33
N GLU A 220 12.21 -20.39 -15.87
CA GLU A 220 12.48 -20.58 -14.46
C GLU A 220 13.77 -19.87 -14.04
N ALA A 221 13.87 -19.49 -12.77
CA ALA A 221 15.10 -18.91 -12.25
C ALA A 221 16.21 -19.95 -12.19
N SER A 222 17.43 -19.49 -12.47
CA SER A 222 18.63 -20.32 -12.42
C SER A 222 18.93 -20.81 -11.00
N HIS A 223 18.46 -20.06 -10.00
CA HIS A 223 18.61 -20.39 -8.61
C HIS A 223 17.24 -20.50 -7.92
N PRO A 224 16.94 -21.62 -7.24
CA PRO A 224 15.68 -21.78 -6.54
C PRO A 224 15.58 -20.75 -5.42
N PHE A 225 14.48 -20.00 -5.42
CA PHE A 225 14.19 -19.06 -4.35
C PHE A 225 13.62 -19.83 -3.17
N ILE A 226 14.34 -19.81 -2.06
CA ILE A 226 13.85 -20.40 -0.81
C ILE A 226 13.19 -19.25 -0.03
N PRO A 227 11.85 -19.19 0.05
CA PRO A 227 11.22 -18.23 0.93
C PRO A 227 11.68 -18.51 2.37
N PRO A 228 11.99 -17.47 3.15
CA PRO A 228 12.43 -17.67 4.53
C PRO A 228 11.34 -18.37 5.35
N PRO A 229 11.73 -19.09 6.41
CA PRO A 229 10.80 -19.84 7.24
C PRO A 229 9.65 -18.96 7.75
N ASP A 230 8.47 -19.54 7.73
CA ASP A 230 7.25 -18.93 8.25
C ASP A 230 7.42 -18.56 9.73
N ASP A 231 7.45 -17.26 10.05
CA ASP A 231 7.37 -16.80 11.44
C ASP A 231 5.88 -16.71 11.86
N PRO A 232 5.41 -17.57 12.79
CA PRO A 232 4.01 -17.57 13.22
C PRO A 232 3.56 -16.26 13.87
N ARG A 233 4.50 -15.42 14.32
CA ARG A 233 4.21 -14.14 14.98
C ARG A 233 4.02 -12.98 14.01
N GLU A 234 4.25 -13.17 12.71
CA GLU A 234 4.14 -12.09 11.71
C GLU A 234 2.75 -11.47 11.68
N LEU A 235 1.70 -12.29 11.64
CA LEU A 235 0.32 -11.81 11.68
C LEU A 235 0.09 -10.95 12.94
N SER A 236 0.52 -11.46 14.10
CA SER A 236 0.35 -10.76 15.39
C SER A 236 1.05 -9.41 15.42
N ARG A 237 2.26 -9.27 14.84
CA ARG A 237 2.98 -7.99 14.74
C ARG A 237 2.21 -6.95 13.93
N HIS A 238 1.44 -7.39 12.95
CA HIS A 238 0.56 -6.54 12.14
C HIS A 238 -0.86 -6.38 12.71
N GLY A 239 -1.06 -6.78 13.97
CA GLY A 239 -2.34 -6.62 14.65
C GLY A 239 -3.37 -7.67 14.25
N ILE A 240 -2.95 -8.82 13.73
CA ILE A 240 -3.81 -9.95 13.35
C ILE A 240 -3.45 -11.15 14.22
N ASP A 241 -4.24 -11.47 15.24
CA ASP A 241 -4.02 -12.67 16.05
C ASP A 241 -4.88 -13.81 15.53
N VAL A 242 -4.27 -14.98 15.37
CA VAL A 242 -4.98 -16.20 15.00
C VAL A 242 -4.96 -17.13 16.20
N GLU A 243 -6.14 -17.32 16.81
CA GLU A 243 -6.34 -18.15 17.98
C GLU A 243 -7.05 -19.44 17.57
N PRO A 244 -6.42 -20.62 17.69
CA PRO A 244 -7.10 -21.89 17.50
C PRO A 244 -8.14 -22.06 18.62
N THR A 245 -9.38 -22.38 18.24
CA THR A 245 -10.49 -22.67 19.16
C THR A 245 -10.78 -24.18 19.13
N ALA A 246 -11.36 -24.74 20.19
CA ALA A 246 -11.61 -26.19 20.32
C ALA A 246 -12.37 -26.86 19.15
N ARG A 247 -13.05 -26.08 18.29
CA ARG A 247 -13.77 -26.58 17.09
C ARG A 247 -13.62 -25.67 15.86
N GLY A 248 -12.54 -24.88 15.78
CA GLY A 248 -12.35 -23.95 14.66
C GLY A 248 -11.27 -22.90 14.90
N VAL A 249 -11.41 -21.72 14.28
CA VAL A 249 -10.41 -20.65 14.35
C VAL A 249 -11.06 -19.30 14.64
N ARG A 250 -10.38 -18.49 15.46
CA ARG A 250 -10.74 -17.11 15.73
C ARG A 250 -9.63 -16.18 15.25
N ILE A 251 -9.95 -15.30 14.32
CA ILE A 251 -9.04 -14.28 13.79
C ILE A 251 -9.44 -12.94 14.39
N VAL A 252 -8.56 -12.38 15.23
CA VAL A 252 -8.75 -11.10 15.90
C VAL A 252 -7.91 -10.03 15.22
N TYR A 253 -8.58 -9.05 14.64
CA TYR A 253 -7.93 -7.86 14.11
C TYR A 253 -7.96 -6.74 15.15
N ARG A 254 -6.79 -6.40 15.70
CA ARG A 254 -6.58 -5.42 16.76
C ARG A 254 -6.90 -3.99 16.33
N ARG A 255 -7.23 -3.17 17.33
CA ARG A 255 -7.38 -1.71 17.21
C ARG A 255 -6.07 -1.08 16.75
N GLY A 256 -6.15 0.02 15.99
CA GLY A 256 -4.96 0.74 15.51
C GLY A 256 -4.21 0.09 14.34
N ARG A 257 -4.74 -0.98 13.72
CA ARG A 257 -4.12 -1.66 12.55
C ARG A 257 -3.87 -0.76 11.33
N PHE A 258 -4.56 0.39 11.25
CA PHE A 258 -4.37 1.39 10.19
C PHE A 258 -3.12 2.28 10.40
N GLY A 259 -2.21 1.92 11.31
CA GLY A 259 -0.89 2.54 11.50
C GLY A 259 -0.95 4.07 11.64
N GLY A 260 -0.14 4.79 10.84
CA GLY A 260 0.01 6.25 10.91
C GLY A 260 -1.18 7.09 10.44
N ALA A 261 -2.12 6.54 9.68
CA ALA A 261 -3.23 7.30 9.08
C ALA A 261 -4.10 8.08 10.10
N PRO A 262 -4.58 7.49 11.21
CA PRO A 262 -5.32 8.23 12.24
C PRO A 262 -4.49 9.36 12.87
N PHE A 263 -3.17 9.19 12.99
CA PHE A 263 -2.28 10.21 13.55
C PHE A 263 -2.10 11.43 12.63
N GLY A 264 -2.39 11.32 11.34
CA GLY A 264 -2.48 12.47 10.44
C GLY A 264 -3.88 13.11 10.43
N LEU A 265 -4.93 12.28 10.34
CA LEU A 265 -6.32 12.74 10.19
C LEU A 265 -6.85 13.49 11.42
N ILE A 266 -6.53 13.01 12.62
CA ILE A 266 -7.04 13.60 13.87
C ILE A 266 -6.50 15.03 14.10
N PRO A 267 -5.18 15.29 14.10
CA PRO A 267 -4.68 16.65 14.30
C PRO A 267 -5.06 17.58 13.15
N PHE A 268 -5.12 17.08 11.91
CA PHE A 268 -5.57 17.88 10.77
C PHE A 268 -7.05 18.26 10.88
N GLY A 269 -7.90 17.32 11.29
CA GLY A 269 -9.32 17.58 11.58
C GLY A 269 -9.51 18.58 12.71
N ALA A 270 -8.76 18.44 13.81
CA ALA A 270 -8.76 19.41 14.91
C ALA A 270 -8.32 20.81 14.47
N LEU A 271 -7.26 20.90 13.65
CA LEU A 271 -6.78 22.15 13.08
C LEU A 271 -7.84 22.81 12.19
N PHE A 272 -8.56 22.03 11.37
CA PHE A 272 -9.65 22.54 10.54
C PHE A 272 -10.78 23.14 11.38
N VAL A 273 -11.25 22.44 12.42
CA VAL A 273 -12.27 22.95 13.33
C VAL A 273 -11.79 24.23 14.03
N ALA A 274 -10.56 24.24 14.54
CA ALA A 274 -9.97 25.41 15.19
C ALA A 274 -9.83 26.60 14.23
N SER A 275 -9.44 26.34 12.98
CA SER A 275 -9.30 27.37 11.94
C SER A 275 -10.64 27.98 11.57
N GLY A 276 -11.70 27.17 11.44
CA GLY A 276 -13.06 27.67 11.22
C GLY A 276 -13.55 28.59 12.34
N GLY A 277 -13.33 28.18 13.59
CA GLY A 277 -13.63 29.00 14.78
C GLY A 277 -12.85 30.31 14.81
N PHE A 278 -11.56 30.26 14.47
CA PHE A 278 -10.71 31.44 14.44
C PHE A 278 -11.11 32.44 13.35
N VAL A 279 -11.31 31.98 12.11
CA VAL A 279 -11.74 32.83 11.01
C VAL A 279 -13.06 33.52 11.36
N PHE A 280 -14.02 32.79 11.91
CA PHE A 280 -15.29 33.36 12.37
C PHE A 280 -15.11 34.45 13.44
N SER A 281 -14.26 34.21 14.43
CA SER A 281 -13.94 35.19 15.47
C SER A 281 -13.32 36.46 14.89
N GLN A 282 -12.35 36.31 13.98
CA GLN A 282 -11.67 37.44 13.35
C GLN A 282 -12.58 38.25 12.44
N THR A 283 -13.38 37.60 11.58
CA THR A 283 -14.28 38.30 10.66
C THR A 283 -15.42 38.99 11.40
N THR A 284 -15.95 38.36 12.46
CA THR A 284 -16.97 38.98 13.31
C THR A 284 -16.42 40.19 14.06
N GLY A 285 -15.17 40.11 14.54
CA GLY A 285 -14.49 41.24 15.17
C GLY A 285 -14.19 42.39 14.19
N ALA A 286 -13.75 42.07 12.97
CA ALA A 286 -13.32 43.07 11.98
C ALA A 286 -14.49 43.75 11.24
N PHE A 287 -15.56 43.01 10.93
CA PHE A 287 -16.67 43.48 10.09
C PHE A 287 -18.00 43.57 10.84
N GLY A 288 -18.00 43.35 12.15
CA GLY A 288 -19.17 43.45 13.02
C GLY A 288 -20.18 42.31 12.87
N LEU A 289 -21.26 42.38 13.66
CA LEU A 289 -22.27 41.33 13.84
C LEU A 289 -23.17 41.05 12.62
N GLY A 290 -22.99 41.76 11.50
CA GLY A 290 -23.75 41.56 10.26
C GLY A 290 -22.95 40.84 9.18
N ILE A 291 -22.09 41.59 8.48
CA ILE A 291 -21.29 41.05 7.38
C ILE A 291 -20.23 40.07 7.90
N GLY A 292 -19.62 40.37 9.07
CA GLY A 292 -18.58 39.54 9.67
C GLY A 292 -19.04 38.17 10.14
N THR A 293 -20.25 38.10 10.73
CA THR A 293 -20.89 36.84 11.14
C THR A 293 -21.40 36.05 9.95
N ALA A 294 -22.01 36.70 8.94
CA ALA A 294 -22.47 36.01 7.75
C ALA A 294 -21.30 35.37 6.97
N PHE A 295 -20.24 36.16 6.72
CA PHE A 295 -19.06 35.67 6.02
C PHE A 295 -18.28 34.65 6.85
N GLY A 296 -17.98 34.97 8.10
CA GLY A 296 -17.28 34.05 9.01
C GLY A 296 -18.04 32.76 9.27
N GLY A 297 -19.37 32.84 9.34
CA GLY A 297 -20.25 31.71 9.65
C GLY A 297 -20.20 30.64 8.55
N ILE A 298 -20.03 31.04 7.29
CA ILE A 298 -19.83 30.11 6.17
C ILE A 298 -18.53 29.31 6.38
N PHE A 299 -17.43 29.99 6.73
CA PHE A 299 -16.15 29.33 6.99
C PHE A 299 -16.21 28.46 8.24
N LEU A 300 -16.87 28.91 9.31
CA LEU A 300 -17.10 28.11 10.52
C LEU A 300 -17.79 26.80 10.18
N VAL A 301 -18.91 26.85 9.45
CA VAL A 301 -19.68 25.65 9.09
C VAL A 301 -18.88 24.76 8.15
N ALA A 302 -18.31 25.30 7.07
CA ALA A 302 -17.58 24.51 6.09
C ALA A 302 -16.36 23.80 6.71
N PHE A 303 -15.53 24.54 7.45
CA PHE A 303 -14.32 23.99 8.07
C PHE A 303 -14.64 23.06 9.24
N SER A 304 -15.68 23.37 10.02
CA SER A 304 -16.10 22.48 11.13
C SER A 304 -16.70 21.18 10.60
N LEU A 305 -17.51 21.20 9.54
CA LEU A 305 -18.06 19.97 8.94
C LEU A 305 -16.95 19.06 8.43
N VAL A 306 -16.01 19.61 7.66
CA VAL A 306 -14.86 18.84 7.15
C VAL A 306 -13.97 18.37 8.32
N GLY A 307 -13.65 19.25 9.25
CA GLY A 307 -12.81 18.93 10.41
C GLY A 307 -13.41 17.84 11.30
N LEU A 308 -14.72 17.92 11.60
CA LEU A 308 -15.45 16.92 12.37
C LEU A 308 -15.53 15.57 11.62
N LEU A 309 -15.72 15.59 10.31
CA LEU A 309 -15.69 14.37 9.50
C LEU A 309 -14.31 13.70 9.58
N LEU A 310 -13.22 14.45 9.43
CA LEU A 310 -11.86 13.93 9.52
C LEU A 310 -11.55 13.39 10.92
N LEU A 311 -11.97 14.09 11.97
CA LEU A 311 -11.88 13.62 13.35
C LEU A 311 -12.65 12.31 13.56
N ALA A 312 -13.91 12.25 13.11
CA ALA A 312 -14.75 11.07 13.23
C ALA A 312 -14.14 9.86 12.51
N VAL A 313 -13.65 10.06 11.28
CA VAL A 313 -12.97 9.01 10.51
C VAL A 313 -11.69 8.56 11.22
N GLY A 314 -10.82 9.49 11.62
CA GLY A 314 -9.56 9.18 12.29
C GLY A 314 -9.75 8.43 13.61
N ILE A 315 -10.70 8.88 14.44
CA ILE A 315 -11.07 8.21 15.71
C ILE A 315 -11.67 6.83 15.43
N SER A 316 -12.54 6.71 14.41
CA SER A 316 -13.14 5.42 14.05
C SER A 316 -12.08 4.39 13.63
N MET A 317 -11.05 4.80 12.89
CA MET A 317 -9.94 3.94 12.50
C MET A 317 -9.14 3.47 13.72
N LEU A 318 -8.95 4.34 14.72
CA LEU A 318 -8.19 4.00 15.93
C LEU A 318 -8.92 2.96 16.78
N VAL A 319 -10.24 3.07 16.92
CA VAL A 319 -11.01 2.23 17.85
C VAL A 319 -11.70 1.04 17.20
N SER A 320 -11.83 1.01 15.87
CA SER A 320 -12.43 -0.14 15.18
C SER A 320 -11.63 -1.42 15.45
N SER A 321 -12.33 -2.47 15.86
CA SER A 321 -11.80 -3.83 15.92
C SER A 321 -12.72 -4.78 15.17
N MET A 322 -12.17 -5.90 14.72
CA MET A 322 -12.93 -6.91 14.01
C MET A 322 -12.50 -8.29 14.49
N THR A 323 -13.47 -9.16 14.70
CA THR A 323 -13.22 -10.55 15.10
C THR A 323 -14.01 -11.44 14.15
N VAL A 324 -13.33 -12.41 13.57
CA VAL A 324 -13.94 -13.44 12.72
C VAL A 324 -13.76 -14.77 13.41
N GLU A 325 -14.86 -15.42 13.72
CA GLU A 325 -14.90 -16.71 14.38
C GLU A 325 -15.54 -17.71 13.43
N ILE A 326 -14.82 -18.78 13.12
CA ILE A 326 -15.30 -19.87 12.29
C ILE A 326 -15.40 -21.08 13.20
N GLN A 327 -16.63 -21.48 13.53
CA GLN A 327 -16.87 -22.62 14.42
C GLN A 327 -18.13 -23.37 14.00
N GLY A 328 -18.04 -24.70 13.97
CA GLY A 328 -19.22 -25.56 13.77
C GLY A 328 -19.95 -25.31 12.44
N GLY A 329 -19.23 -24.92 11.39
CA GLY A 329 -19.83 -24.62 10.08
C GLY A 329 -20.52 -23.26 9.99
N ILE A 330 -20.31 -22.36 10.97
CA ILE A 330 -20.82 -20.98 10.95
C ILE A 330 -19.64 -20.02 10.96
N VAL A 331 -19.71 -18.99 10.12
CA VAL A 331 -18.81 -17.84 10.13
C VAL A 331 -19.51 -16.67 10.82
N ARG A 332 -18.98 -16.28 11.99
CA ARG A 332 -19.42 -15.12 12.75
C ARG A 332 -18.42 -14.00 12.57
N SER A 333 -18.83 -12.93 11.90
CA SER A 333 -18.05 -11.71 11.75
C SER A 333 -18.61 -10.63 12.66
N ARG A 334 -17.81 -10.20 13.63
CA ARG A 334 -18.16 -9.12 14.56
C ARG A 334 -17.25 -7.93 14.32
N ARG A 335 -17.84 -6.80 13.94
CA ARG A 335 -17.16 -5.51 13.84
C ARG A 335 -17.60 -4.61 14.99
N SER A 336 -16.65 -4.11 15.77
CA SER A 336 -16.91 -3.26 16.92
C SER A 336 -16.33 -1.86 16.69
N TRP A 337 -17.19 -0.86 16.85
CA TRP A 337 -16.82 0.56 16.97
C TRP A 337 -16.97 1.00 18.43
N ILE A 338 -16.68 2.28 18.73
CA ILE A 338 -16.73 2.82 20.10
C ILE A 338 -18.08 2.57 20.78
N PHE A 339 -19.19 2.80 20.06
CA PHE A 339 -20.55 2.78 20.63
C PHE A 339 -21.48 1.73 20.02
N PHE A 340 -21.07 1.07 18.94
CA PHE A 340 -21.91 0.13 18.20
C PHE A 340 -21.09 -1.09 17.81
N SER A 341 -21.71 -2.27 17.82
CA SER A 341 -21.12 -3.47 17.20
C SER A 341 -22.11 -4.09 16.23
N SER A 342 -21.64 -4.43 15.04
CA SER A 342 -22.39 -5.20 14.06
C SER A 342 -21.88 -6.63 14.08
N THR A 343 -22.77 -7.58 14.31
CA THR A 343 -22.48 -9.01 14.23
C THR A 343 -23.26 -9.58 13.05
N GLN A 344 -22.58 -10.28 12.16
CA GLN A 344 -23.16 -11.02 11.06
C GLN A 344 -22.79 -12.49 11.23
N GLU A 345 -23.76 -13.38 11.08
CA GLU A 345 -23.58 -14.83 11.19
C GLU A 345 -24.10 -15.46 9.92
N VAL A 346 -23.24 -16.23 9.25
CA VAL A 346 -23.62 -16.95 8.04
C VAL A 346 -23.03 -18.37 8.04
N PRO A 347 -23.83 -19.39 7.71
CA PRO A 347 -23.34 -20.74 7.52
C PRO A 347 -22.26 -20.81 6.43
N VAL A 348 -21.19 -21.59 6.66
CA VAL A 348 -20.10 -21.79 5.69
C VAL A 348 -20.64 -22.33 4.36
N ARG A 349 -21.67 -23.17 4.40
CA ARG A 349 -22.36 -23.71 3.20
C ARG A 349 -23.03 -22.64 2.33
N ASP A 350 -23.36 -21.50 2.90
CA ASP A 350 -24.02 -20.40 2.19
C ASP A 350 -23.00 -19.42 1.61
N LEU A 351 -21.70 -19.64 1.85
CA LEU A 351 -20.60 -18.89 1.24
C LEU A 351 -20.29 -19.49 -0.13
N GLU A 352 -20.48 -18.69 -1.18
CA GLU A 352 -20.16 -19.08 -2.56
C GLU A 352 -18.66 -18.91 -2.84
N ARG A 353 -18.10 -17.77 -2.42
CA ARG A 353 -16.69 -17.44 -2.63
C ARG A 353 -16.15 -16.46 -1.59
N ILE A 354 -14.84 -16.45 -1.43
CA ILE A 354 -14.12 -15.47 -0.61
C ILE A 354 -13.20 -14.67 -1.53
N ASP A 355 -13.35 -13.35 -1.58
CA ASP A 355 -12.54 -12.45 -2.41
C ASP A 355 -11.63 -11.53 -1.58
N ALA A 356 -10.42 -11.28 -2.09
CA ALA A 356 -9.53 -10.24 -1.56
C ALA A 356 -9.58 -9.00 -2.46
N LYS A 357 -10.05 -7.88 -1.91
CA LYS A 357 -10.20 -6.62 -2.63
C LYS A 357 -9.25 -5.55 -2.10
N VAL A 358 -8.58 -4.83 -3.00
CA VAL A 358 -7.85 -3.59 -2.67
C VAL A 358 -8.87 -2.53 -2.27
N THR A 359 -8.79 -2.06 -1.02
CA THR A 359 -9.70 -1.03 -0.47
C THR A 359 -8.99 0.26 -0.15
N MET A 360 -7.66 0.22 -0.01
CA MET A 360 -6.85 1.40 0.24
C MET A 360 -5.59 1.31 -0.62
N GLN A 361 -5.30 2.36 -1.38
CA GLN A 361 -4.03 2.53 -2.06
C GLN A 361 -3.48 3.88 -1.61
N SER A 362 -2.34 3.86 -0.93
CA SER A 362 -1.64 5.08 -0.50
C SER A 362 -0.32 5.19 -1.24
N GLY A 363 -0.13 6.30 -1.96
CA GLY A 363 0.98 6.49 -2.89
C GLY A 363 0.53 6.38 -4.35
N GLN A 364 1.43 6.72 -5.27
CA GLN A 364 1.20 6.65 -6.71
C GLN A 364 2.27 5.77 -7.35
N GLY A 365 1.86 4.97 -8.34
CA GLY A 365 2.73 4.10 -9.10
C GLY A 365 3.33 2.95 -8.30
N SER A 366 4.59 2.69 -8.58
CA SER A 366 5.30 1.46 -8.26
C SER A 366 5.75 1.33 -6.80
N GLY A 367 5.65 2.40 -6.00
CA GLY A 367 5.83 2.39 -4.53
C GLY A 367 4.52 2.45 -3.74
N ALA A 368 3.37 2.20 -4.39
CA ALA A 368 2.07 2.29 -3.74
C ALA A 368 1.89 1.19 -2.68
N ARG A 369 1.56 1.61 -1.46
CA ARG A 369 1.19 0.68 -0.38
C ARG A 369 -0.29 0.36 -0.49
N THR A 370 -0.60 -0.92 -0.71
CA THR A 370 -1.98 -1.42 -0.84
C THR A 370 -2.47 -2.06 0.46
N GLY A 371 -3.66 -1.64 0.89
CA GLY A 371 -4.45 -2.28 1.93
C GLY A 371 -5.58 -3.11 1.31
N TYR A 372 -5.76 -4.31 1.83
CA TYR A 372 -6.71 -5.31 1.37
C TYR A 372 -7.78 -5.57 2.43
N THR A 373 -8.98 -5.88 1.94
CA THR A 373 -10.12 -6.36 2.71
C THR A 373 -10.54 -7.70 2.13
N LEU A 374 -10.70 -8.71 2.99
CA LEU A 374 -11.23 -10.03 2.64
C LEU A 374 -12.75 -10.03 2.85
N ARG A 375 -13.49 -10.50 1.85
CA ARG A 375 -14.96 -10.53 1.86
C ARG A 375 -15.46 -11.91 1.45
N GLY A 376 -16.45 -12.44 2.16
CA GLY A 376 -17.22 -13.59 1.73
C GLY A 376 -18.46 -13.13 0.99
N THR A 377 -18.72 -13.64 -0.21
CA THR A 377 -19.98 -13.45 -0.92
C THR A 377 -20.88 -14.66 -0.65
N THR A 378 -22.11 -14.42 -0.20
CA THR A 378 -23.09 -15.48 0.03
C THR A 378 -23.84 -15.85 -1.24
N LEU A 379 -24.51 -17.01 -1.26
CA LEU A 379 -25.39 -17.43 -2.36
C LEU A 379 -26.51 -16.42 -2.69
N ASN A 380 -26.90 -15.59 -1.72
CA ASN A 380 -27.90 -14.53 -1.89
C ASN A 380 -27.30 -13.22 -2.45
N GLY A 381 -25.99 -13.17 -2.68
CA GLY A 381 -25.27 -11.99 -3.14
C GLY A 381 -24.84 -11.03 -2.02
N ASP A 382 -25.13 -11.34 -0.75
CA ASP A 382 -24.72 -10.52 0.38
C ASP A 382 -23.20 -10.63 0.62
N ARG A 383 -22.59 -9.54 1.10
CA ARG A 383 -21.14 -9.48 1.35
C ARG A 383 -20.85 -9.35 2.83
N ILE A 384 -20.07 -10.29 3.35
CA ILE A 384 -19.65 -10.35 4.74
C ILE A 384 -18.17 -10.02 4.82
N PRO A 385 -17.75 -9.08 5.66
CA PRO A 385 -16.33 -8.83 5.86
C PRO A 385 -15.71 -10.01 6.63
N LEU A 386 -14.66 -10.63 6.08
CA LEU A 386 -13.87 -11.71 6.71
C LEU A 386 -12.46 -11.24 7.12
N GLY A 387 -12.05 -10.06 6.67
CA GLY A 387 -10.84 -9.39 7.11
C GLY A 387 -10.80 -7.97 6.59
N ASP A 388 -10.15 -7.06 7.32
CA ASP A 388 -10.09 -5.65 6.93
C ASP A 388 -8.78 -5.02 7.42
N GLY A 389 -8.29 -4.02 6.66
CA GLY A 389 -7.05 -3.30 6.98
C GLY A 389 -5.76 -4.14 6.91
N ILE A 390 -5.74 -5.22 6.12
CA ILE A 390 -4.56 -6.08 5.93
C ILE A 390 -3.59 -5.37 4.98
N ARG A 391 -2.34 -5.16 5.38
CA ARG A 391 -1.36 -4.39 4.59
C ARG A 391 -0.34 -5.29 3.93
N GLY A 392 -0.27 -5.26 2.60
CA GLY A 392 0.64 -6.09 1.83
C GLY A 392 0.00 -7.43 1.43
N ALA A 393 0.39 -7.93 0.26
CA ALA A 393 -0.17 -9.15 -0.32
C ALA A 393 0.20 -10.40 0.50
N TYR A 394 1.41 -10.44 1.05
CA TYR A 394 1.90 -11.55 1.88
C TYR A 394 0.98 -11.85 3.07
N LEU A 395 0.56 -10.83 3.82
CA LEU A 395 -0.35 -11.02 4.97
C LEU A 395 -1.75 -11.47 4.53
N VAL A 396 -2.20 -11.07 3.34
CA VAL A 396 -3.48 -11.52 2.77
C VAL A 396 -3.41 -13.00 2.49
N ASP A 397 -2.35 -13.48 1.85
CA ASP A 397 -2.18 -14.91 1.53
C ASP A 397 -2.10 -15.76 2.79
N ARG A 398 -1.52 -15.24 3.88
CA ARG A 398 -1.52 -15.90 5.19
C ARG A 398 -2.89 -16.03 5.80
N VAL A 399 -3.65 -14.93 5.85
CA VAL A 399 -5.01 -14.95 6.39
C VAL A 399 -5.91 -15.80 5.49
N ALA A 400 -5.71 -15.75 4.18
CA ALA A 400 -6.39 -16.60 3.22
C ALA A 400 -6.14 -18.08 3.52
N ALA A 401 -4.90 -18.51 3.70
CA ALA A 401 -4.58 -19.91 4.03
C ALA A 401 -5.30 -20.39 5.33
N VAL A 402 -5.40 -19.53 6.34
CA VAL A 402 -6.16 -19.84 7.57
C VAL A 402 -7.67 -19.96 7.30
N LEU A 403 -8.22 -19.07 6.47
CA LEU A 403 -9.64 -19.13 6.08
C LEU A 403 -9.94 -20.36 5.21
N GLU A 404 -9.06 -20.71 4.27
CA GLU A 404 -9.19 -21.90 3.41
C GLU A 404 -9.18 -23.17 4.25
N ALA A 405 -8.23 -23.29 5.18
CA ALA A 405 -8.14 -24.43 6.09
C ALA A 405 -9.38 -24.57 6.99
N ALA A 406 -10.01 -23.45 7.38
CA ALA A 406 -11.17 -23.46 8.27
C ALA A 406 -12.52 -23.61 7.57
N THR A 407 -12.65 -23.13 6.33
CA THR A 407 -13.91 -23.12 5.57
C THR A 407 -13.98 -24.20 4.48
N GLY A 408 -12.83 -24.70 4.02
CA GLY A 408 -12.74 -25.57 2.84
C GLY A 408 -12.95 -24.84 1.51
N LEU A 409 -13.21 -23.53 1.53
CA LEU A 409 -13.39 -22.70 0.33
C LEU A 409 -12.06 -22.03 -0.03
N ARG A 410 -11.71 -22.06 -1.31
CA ARG A 410 -10.54 -21.31 -1.82
C ARG A 410 -10.82 -19.81 -1.81
N VAL A 411 -9.81 -19.03 -1.45
CA VAL A 411 -9.88 -17.57 -1.46
C VAL A 411 -9.43 -17.08 -2.84
N GLU A 412 -10.37 -16.52 -3.59
CA GLU A 412 -10.12 -15.80 -4.83
C GLU A 412 -9.51 -14.42 -4.51
N SER A 413 -8.21 -14.38 -4.24
CA SER A 413 -7.52 -13.10 -4.24
C SER A 413 -7.33 -12.63 -5.70
N GLY A 414 -7.48 -11.32 -5.97
CA GLY A 414 -6.95 -10.75 -7.23
C GLY A 414 -5.45 -11.02 -7.42
N VAL A 415 -4.78 -11.43 -6.33
CA VAL A 415 -3.41 -11.91 -6.20
C VAL A 415 -3.22 -13.40 -6.58
N ARG A 416 -4.26 -14.24 -6.48
CA ARG A 416 -4.26 -15.66 -6.88
C ARG A 416 -5.50 -15.95 -7.74
N ARG A 417 -5.54 -15.46 -8.96
CA ARG A 417 -6.48 -16.02 -9.94
C ARG A 417 -5.96 -17.40 -10.35
N ARG A 418 -6.73 -18.44 -9.99
CA ARG A 418 -6.70 -19.87 -10.37
C ARG A 418 -5.34 -20.60 -10.35
N LEU A 419 -5.01 -21.19 -9.20
CA LEU A 419 -4.30 -22.47 -9.20
C LEU A 419 -5.31 -23.57 -9.57
N GLY A 420 -5.15 -24.20 -10.74
CA GLY A 420 -5.87 -25.41 -11.10
C GLY A 420 -5.65 -26.52 -10.06
N GLY A 421 -6.67 -27.35 -9.85
CA GLY A 421 -6.54 -28.57 -9.05
C GLY A 421 -5.63 -29.61 -9.70
N PRO A 422 -5.27 -30.68 -8.96
CA PRO A 422 -4.44 -31.76 -9.50
C PRO A 422 -5.16 -32.48 -10.65
N PRO A 423 -4.44 -33.09 -11.60
CA PRO A 423 -5.04 -33.91 -12.64
C PRO A 423 -5.60 -35.19 -11.99
N GLY A 424 -6.88 -35.17 -11.65
CA GLY A 424 -7.62 -36.33 -11.17
C GLY A 424 -8.12 -37.16 -12.35
N GLU A 425 -7.50 -38.33 -12.52
CA GLU A 425 -8.07 -39.60 -12.99
C GLU A 425 -9.31 -39.51 -13.89
N SER A 426 -9.09 -39.56 -15.20
CA SER A 426 -10.06 -40.18 -16.11
C SER A 426 -9.96 -41.70 -15.97
N LEU A 427 -10.70 -42.26 -15.02
CA LEU A 427 -11.07 -43.68 -15.03
C LEU A 427 -12.05 -43.94 -16.19
N GLU A 428 -11.80 -45.07 -16.83
CA GLU A 428 -12.51 -45.66 -17.96
C GLU A 428 -13.99 -45.99 -17.69
N ALA A 429 -14.67 -46.29 -18.81
CA ALA A 429 -15.91 -47.06 -18.98
C ALA A 429 -17.23 -46.24 -18.82
N SER A 430 -18.24 -46.34 -19.69
CA SER A 430 -18.57 -47.31 -20.73
C SER A 430 -19.68 -46.78 -21.67
N SER A 431 -19.69 -47.29 -22.91
CA SER A 431 -20.84 -47.73 -23.73
C SER A 431 -22.14 -46.91 -23.79
N HIS A 432 -22.52 -46.48 -25.00
CA HIS A 432 -23.67 -46.97 -25.81
C HIS A 432 -23.66 -46.17 -27.14
N GLU A 433 -23.53 -46.80 -28.31
CA GLU A 433 -24.61 -47.06 -29.30
C GLU A 433 -25.39 -45.76 -29.65
N GLU A 434 -25.43 -45.26 -30.89
CA GLU A 434 -25.53 -45.85 -32.24
C GLU A 434 -24.70 -45.10 -33.29
#